data_AF-A0A956KZT9-F1
#
_entry.id   AF-A0A956KZT9-F1
#
_cell.length_a   1.000
_cell.length_b   1.000
_cell.length_c   1.000
_cell.angle_alpha   90.00
_cell.angle_beta   90.00
_cell.angle_gamma   90.00
#
_symmetry.space_group_name_H-M   'P 1'
#
loop_
_entity.id
_entity.type
_entity.pdbx_description
1 polymer ?
#
loop_
_entity_poly.entity_id
_entity_poly.type
_entity_poly.pdbx_seq_one_letter_code
_entity_poly.pdbx_strand_id
1 'polypeptide(L)'
;MNRDPSMTSSLLACVLALAACPSDDPMDTGNVTTTGQPASTGTDGSSSSTDATSTGADSGSDDTSGTTGEPEPLPEFDCEGVDGVFDGSVIIESSADLDMLDGVGSVTGGVVINDTDLTDLDALGCVTTIGDDLQIFGNQLLTNVDGLVNVTEIGGSLTFSDNGAITDFDGLQRLTKIEQSFSMNSNDAMTQVSGFDSLVGIEGNVTIRDNAVLTNIDGLKGLMVVGGTLAITANPMLCLSSVDCVGGGIVSPPVIPPDWTTNANDPDC
;
A
#
# COMPACT_ATOMS: atom_id res chain seq x y z
N MET A 1 39.59 -2.67 19.09
CA MET A 1 38.19 -3.10 19.33
C MET A 1 37.55 -2.13 20.29
N ASN A 2 36.86 -1.11 19.78
CA ASN A 2 36.01 -0.24 20.60
C ASN A 2 34.63 -0.30 19.94
N ARG A 3 33.76 -1.18 20.45
CA ARG A 3 32.34 -1.21 20.06
C ARG A 3 31.66 -0.13 20.87
N ASP A 4 31.17 0.89 20.18
CA ASP A 4 30.34 1.94 20.74
C ASP A 4 28.99 1.33 21.22
N PRO A 5 28.62 1.46 22.50
CA PRO A 5 27.41 0.84 23.05
C PRO A 5 26.10 1.57 22.66
N SER A 6 26.17 2.67 21.92
CA SER A 6 25.00 3.49 21.56
C SER A 6 24.00 2.83 20.59
N MET A 7 24.39 1.82 19.81
CA MET A 7 23.49 1.18 18.83
C MET A 7 22.55 0.13 19.42
N THR A 8 22.78 -0.34 20.65
CA THR A 8 21.93 -1.39 21.27
C THR A 8 20.75 -0.84 22.07
N SER A 9 20.71 0.48 22.32
CA SER A 9 19.62 1.12 23.06
C SER A 9 18.49 1.63 22.16
N SER A 10 18.71 1.73 20.85
CA SER A 10 17.70 2.25 19.89
C SER A 10 16.67 1.19 19.50
N LEU A 11 17.07 -0.08 19.40
CA LEU A 11 16.16 -1.19 19.09
C LEU A 11 15.17 -1.51 20.22
N LEU A 12 15.48 -1.19 21.48
CA LEU A 12 14.61 -1.51 22.61
C LEU A 12 13.53 -0.45 22.87
N ALA A 13 13.68 0.76 22.33
CA ALA A 13 12.60 1.75 22.28
C ALA A 13 11.61 1.48 21.12
N CYS A 14 12.02 0.66 20.15
CA CYS A 14 11.32 0.35 18.90
C CYS A 14 10.04 -0.49 19.09
N VAL A 15 9.87 -1.17 20.23
CA VAL A 15 8.71 -2.05 20.48
C VAL A 15 7.55 -1.33 21.18
N LEU A 16 7.73 -0.07 21.62
CA LEU A 16 6.74 0.60 22.48
C LEU A 16 5.93 1.73 21.81
N ALA A 17 6.18 2.05 20.54
CA ALA A 17 5.44 3.08 19.80
C ALA A 17 4.33 2.52 18.89
N LEU A 18 3.87 1.29 19.15
CA LEU A 18 2.66 0.75 18.50
C LEU A 18 1.40 1.28 19.21
N ALA A 19 1.24 2.61 19.24
CA ALA A 19 0.03 3.25 19.73
C ALA A 19 -0.99 3.27 18.57
N ALA A 20 -1.86 2.26 18.60
CA ALA A 20 -3.03 2.02 17.76
C ALA A 20 -3.50 3.21 16.90
N CYS A 21 -3.24 3.10 15.59
CA CYS A 21 -4.20 3.58 14.60
C CYS A 21 -5.58 3.07 15.01
N PRO A 22 -6.65 3.89 15.03
CA PRO A 22 -7.98 3.33 14.98
C PRO A 22 -8.03 2.47 13.71
N SER A 23 -8.07 1.16 13.89
CA SER A 23 -8.29 0.24 12.79
C SER A 23 -9.71 0.49 12.28
N ASP A 24 -9.85 1.27 11.21
CA ASP A 24 -11.08 1.30 10.45
C ASP A 24 -11.21 -0.03 9.72
N ASP A 25 -11.80 -1.01 10.41
CA ASP A 25 -12.57 -2.09 9.77
C ASP A 25 -13.81 -1.43 9.15
N PRO A 26 -13.96 -1.37 7.81
CA PRO A 26 -15.24 -0.97 7.25
C PRO A 26 -16.17 -2.19 7.27
N MET A 27 -17.38 -1.99 7.80
CA MET A 27 -18.60 -2.82 7.69
C MET A 27 -18.88 -3.86 8.80
N ASP A 28 -19.22 -3.41 10.02
CA ASP A 28 -20.27 -4.10 10.80
C ASP A 28 -21.61 -3.38 10.63
N THR A 29 -22.37 -3.80 9.60
CA THR A 29 -23.80 -3.50 9.53
C THR A 29 -24.59 -4.63 10.18
N GLY A 30 -24.55 -4.72 11.51
CA GLY A 30 -25.23 -5.81 12.21
C GLY A 30 -25.52 -5.52 13.68
N ASN A 31 -26.61 -4.80 13.97
CA ASN A 31 -27.76 -5.39 14.66
C ASN A 31 -28.85 -4.34 14.96
N VAL A 32 -29.95 -4.46 14.23
CA VAL A 32 -31.23 -3.83 14.53
C VAL A 32 -31.71 -4.31 15.90
N THR A 33 -31.82 -3.39 16.86
CA THR A 33 -32.50 -3.65 18.13
C THR A 33 -34.00 -3.83 17.87
N THR A 34 -34.43 -5.06 17.62
CA THR A 34 -35.85 -5.45 17.67
C THR A 34 -36.30 -5.47 19.13
N THR A 35 -36.90 -4.37 19.56
CA THR A 35 -37.75 -4.35 20.76
C THR A 35 -39.18 -4.66 20.34
N GLY A 36 -39.70 -5.80 20.84
CA GLY A 36 -41.14 -6.02 20.94
C GLY A 36 -41.66 -7.28 20.26
N GLN A 37 -41.86 -8.33 21.05
CA GLN A 37 -43.03 -9.17 20.88
C GLN A 37 -43.47 -9.77 22.24
N PRO A 38 -44.73 -9.60 22.67
CA PRO A 38 -45.31 -10.38 23.75
C PRO A 38 -45.99 -11.67 23.22
N ALA A 39 -46.14 -12.61 24.15
CA ALA A 39 -46.63 -13.98 23.97
C ALA A 39 -48.13 -14.12 23.63
N SER A 40 -48.51 -15.26 23.02
CA SER A 40 -49.68 -16.13 23.37
C SER A 40 -49.82 -17.28 22.35
N THR A 41 -49.65 -18.56 22.73
CA THR A 41 -50.63 -19.63 23.09
C THR A 41 -51.55 -20.17 21.98
N GLY A 42 -51.53 -21.50 21.80
CA GLY A 42 -52.56 -22.34 21.13
C GLY A 42 -51.94 -23.49 20.30
N THR A 43 -51.71 -24.69 20.85
CA THR A 43 -52.55 -25.91 20.92
C THR A 43 -52.90 -26.62 19.60
N ASP A 44 -52.41 -27.87 19.55
CA ASP A 44 -52.97 -29.13 19.02
C ASP A 44 -53.25 -29.37 17.52
N GLY A 45 -52.72 -30.50 17.03
CA GLY A 45 -53.16 -31.16 15.79
C GLY A 45 -52.18 -32.21 15.25
N SER A 46 -52.41 -33.49 15.56
CA SER A 46 -51.65 -34.66 15.09
C SER A 46 -51.92 -35.08 13.64
N SER A 47 -50.94 -35.79 13.05
CA SER A 47 -51.04 -36.79 11.97
C SER A 47 -51.36 -36.25 10.56
N SER A 48 -50.94 -36.80 9.43
CA SER A 48 -50.40 -38.11 9.06
C SER A 48 -49.68 -37.99 7.70
N SER A 49 -48.86 -38.99 7.39
CA SER A 49 -48.14 -39.25 6.15
C SER A 49 -49.02 -39.37 4.90
N THR A 50 -48.53 -38.93 3.74
CA THR A 50 -48.62 -39.69 2.47
C THR A 50 -47.49 -39.32 1.49
N ASP A 51 -47.01 -40.35 0.82
CA ASP A 51 -45.99 -40.47 -0.21
C ASP A 51 -46.17 -39.64 -1.50
N ALA A 52 -45.02 -39.59 -2.22
CA ALA A 52 -44.85 -39.68 -3.68
C ALA A 52 -44.59 -38.37 -4.47
N THR A 53 -43.33 -38.25 -4.92
CA THR A 53 -42.86 -37.98 -6.32
C THR A 53 -43.75 -37.09 -7.21
N SER A 54 -43.27 -36.04 -7.89
CA SER A 54 -42.08 -35.97 -8.73
C SER A 54 -41.79 -34.52 -9.18
N THR A 55 -40.51 -34.23 -9.42
CA THR A 55 -40.00 -33.38 -10.51
C THR A 55 -40.64 -32.00 -10.73
N GLY A 56 -40.01 -30.98 -10.16
CA GLY A 56 -40.05 -29.61 -10.65
C GLY A 56 -38.63 -29.06 -10.55
N ALA A 57 -37.98 -28.91 -11.70
CA ALA A 57 -36.73 -28.17 -11.83
C ALA A 57 -37.02 -26.71 -11.47
N ASP A 58 -36.27 -26.15 -10.52
CA ASP A 58 -36.24 -24.72 -10.30
C ASP A 58 -34.92 -24.32 -9.63
N SER A 59 -34.23 -23.40 -10.28
CA SER A 59 -33.17 -22.52 -9.77
C SER A 59 -31.97 -23.22 -9.12
N GLY A 60 -30.85 -23.41 -9.83
CA GLY A 60 -30.01 -22.26 -10.13
C GLY A 60 -29.51 -21.63 -8.82
N SER A 61 -28.91 -22.42 -7.93
CA SER A 61 -28.05 -21.89 -6.89
C SER A 61 -26.74 -21.47 -7.56
N ASP A 62 -26.78 -20.33 -8.23
CA ASP A 62 -25.57 -19.52 -8.34
C ASP A 62 -25.24 -19.15 -6.89
N ASP A 63 -24.38 -19.97 -6.29
CA ASP A 63 -23.54 -19.55 -5.19
C ASP A 63 -22.67 -18.41 -5.72
N THR A 64 -23.25 -17.21 -5.84
CA THR A 64 -22.48 -15.99 -5.69
C THR A 64 -22.09 -15.93 -4.22
N SER A 65 -21.18 -16.83 -3.83
CA SER A 65 -20.22 -16.57 -2.80
C SER A 65 -19.55 -15.29 -3.25
N GLY A 66 -20.04 -14.16 -2.74
CA GLY A 66 -19.29 -12.93 -2.73
C GLY A 66 -17.97 -13.30 -2.10
N THR A 67 -16.96 -13.50 -2.94
CA THR A 67 -15.58 -13.53 -2.51
C THR A 67 -15.41 -12.17 -1.86
N THR A 68 -15.41 -12.16 -0.53
CA THR A 68 -14.59 -11.19 0.20
C THR A 68 -13.27 -11.23 -0.54
N GLY A 69 -12.98 -10.17 -1.30
CA GLY A 69 -11.78 -10.11 -2.14
C GLY A 69 -10.60 -10.22 -1.21
N GLU A 70 -10.12 -11.45 -1.02
CA GLU A 70 -8.77 -11.65 -0.53
C GLU A 70 -7.88 -10.98 -1.58
N PRO A 71 -6.98 -10.06 -1.18
CA PRO A 71 -6.06 -9.47 -2.14
C PRO A 71 -5.36 -10.60 -2.91
N GLU A 72 -5.35 -10.49 -4.23
CA GLU A 72 -4.66 -11.46 -5.09
C GLU A 72 -3.20 -11.56 -4.63
N PRO A 73 -2.64 -12.77 -4.48
CA PRO A 73 -1.26 -12.92 -4.04
C PRO A 73 -0.33 -12.27 -5.06
N LEU A 74 0.63 -11.47 -4.56
CA LEU A 74 1.65 -10.83 -5.39
C LEU A 74 2.42 -11.86 -6.23
N PRO A 75 2.88 -11.50 -7.44
CA PRO A 75 3.60 -12.40 -8.33
C PRO A 75 4.91 -12.89 -7.70
N GLU A 76 5.20 -14.17 -7.86
CA GLU A 76 6.49 -14.77 -7.51
C GLU A 76 7.39 -14.84 -8.75
N PHE A 77 8.52 -14.13 -8.71
CA PHE A 77 9.55 -14.18 -9.76
C PHE A 77 10.65 -15.18 -9.39
N ASP A 78 11.01 -16.06 -10.33
CA ASP A 78 12.15 -16.97 -10.16
C ASP A 78 13.46 -16.23 -10.38
N CYS A 79 14.05 -15.77 -9.28
CA CYS A 79 15.30 -15.03 -9.28
C CYS A 79 16.51 -15.90 -8.89
N GLU A 80 16.40 -17.23 -8.99
CA GLU A 80 17.52 -18.12 -8.69
C GLU A 80 18.71 -17.86 -9.62
N GLY A 81 19.84 -17.44 -9.04
CA GLY A 81 21.06 -17.18 -9.80
C GLY A 81 21.09 -15.83 -10.53
N VAL A 82 20.13 -14.94 -10.26
CA VAL A 82 20.19 -13.55 -10.76
C VAL A 82 21.27 -12.78 -10.02
N ASP A 83 22.36 -12.46 -10.71
CA ASP A 83 23.45 -11.58 -10.26
C ASP A 83 23.71 -10.43 -11.24
N GLY A 84 22.80 -10.23 -12.20
CA GLY A 84 22.86 -9.18 -13.20
C GLY A 84 22.89 -7.80 -12.56
N VAL A 85 23.82 -6.96 -13.00
CA VAL A 85 23.93 -5.56 -12.59
C VAL A 85 23.75 -4.70 -13.83
N PHE A 86 22.72 -3.86 -13.84
CA PHE A 86 22.59 -2.80 -14.83
C PHE A 86 23.41 -1.60 -14.35
N ASP A 87 24.50 -1.30 -15.06
CA ASP A 87 25.38 -0.19 -14.70
C ASP A 87 24.89 1.13 -15.33
N GLY A 88 24.46 2.05 -14.48
CA GLY A 88 23.93 3.36 -14.86
C GLY A 88 22.43 3.49 -14.63
N SER A 89 21.89 4.63 -15.09
CA SER A 89 20.46 4.92 -15.04
C SER A 89 19.76 4.48 -16.33
N VAL A 90 18.48 4.14 -16.22
CA VAL A 90 17.63 3.72 -17.33
C VAL A 90 16.35 4.55 -17.37
N ILE A 91 15.92 4.86 -18.58
CA ILE A 91 14.61 5.46 -18.86
C ILE A 91 13.83 4.42 -19.64
N ILE A 92 12.66 4.07 -19.13
CA ILE A 92 11.74 3.08 -19.67
C ILE A 92 10.58 3.84 -20.28
N GLU A 93 10.56 3.93 -21.62
CA GLU A 93 9.50 4.57 -22.40
C GLU A 93 8.64 3.52 -23.14
N SER A 94 9.05 2.25 -23.10
CA SER A 94 8.43 1.14 -23.81
C SER A 94 8.71 -0.22 -23.17
N SER A 95 7.99 -1.26 -23.60
CA SER A 95 8.29 -2.64 -23.18
C SER A 95 9.69 -3.09 -23.61
N ALA A 96 10.21 -2.59 -24.73
CA ALA A 96 11.55 -2.93 -25.18
C ALA A 96 12.65 -2.38 -24.26
N ASP A 97 12.42 -1.22 -23.64
CA ASP A 97 13.34 -0.65 -22.64
C ASP A 97 13.23 -1.44 -21.33
N LEU A 98 12.02 -1.83 -20.93
CA LEU A 98 11.75 -2.66 -19.76
C LEU A 98 12.42 -4.04 -19.89
N ASP A 99 12.35 -4.67 -21.05
CA ASP A 99 12.97 -5.97 -21.36
C ASP A 99 14.51 -5.95 -21.18
N MET A 100 15.15 -4.77 -21.20
CA MET A 100 16.59 -4.65 -20.93
C MET A 100 16.96 -4.97 -19.48
N LEU A 101 15.97 -4.99 -18.58
CA LEU A 101 16.14 -5.31 -17.18
C LEU A 101 15.71 -6.73 -16.81
N ASP A 102 15.27 -7.54 -17.78
CA ASP A 102 15.00 -8.95 -17.54
C ASP A 102 16.25 -9.67 -17.01
N GLY A 103 16.10 -10.38 -15.89
CA GLY A 103 17.21 -11.04 -15.19
C GLY A 103 18.23 -10.09 -14.54
N VAL A 104 17.90 -8.82 -14.32
CA VAL A 104 18.73 -7.88 -13.54
C VAL A 104 18.36 -7.96 -12.06
N GLY A 105 19.38 -8.11 -11.21
CA GLY A 105 19.24 -8.13 -9.74
C GLY A 105 19.41 -6.77 -9.07
N SER A 106 20.12 -5.84 -9.73
CA SER A 106 20.34 -4.48 -9.22
C SER A 106 20.60 -3.48 -10.33
N VAL A 107 20.13 -2.25 -10.14
CA VAL A 107 20.39 -1.10 -11.01
C VAL A 107 21.26 -0.12 -10.22
N THR A 108 22.46 0.22 -10.72
CA THR A 108 23.39 1.09 -9.96
C THR A 108 23.01 2.56 -10.00
N GLY A 109 22.26 2.99 -11.03
CA GLY A 109 21.70 4.33 -11.15
C GLY A 109 20.20 4.37 -10.86
N GLY A 110 19.53 5.35 -11.47
CA GLY A 110 18.10 5.59 -11.30
C GLY A 110 17.26 4.89 -12.36
N VAL A 111 16.01 4.62 -12.02
CA VAL A 111 15.00 4.05 -12.92
C VAL A 111 13.91 5.08 -13.11
N VAL A 112 13.69 5.50 -14.36
CA VAL A 112 12.60 6.40 -14.73
C VAL A 112 11.64 5.65 -15.64
N ILE A 113 10.38 5.55 -15.26
CA ILE A 113 9.30 4.96 -16.06
C ILE A 113 8.29 6.07 -16.33
N ASN A 114 8.24 6.56 -17.57
CA ASN A 114 7.42 7.73 -17.87
C ASN A 114 6.65 7.66 -19.17
N ASP A 115 5.41 8.14 -19.13
CA ASP A 115 4.54 8.31 -20.30
C ASP A 115 4.45 7.05 -21.19
N THR A 116 4.41 5.86 -20.57
CA THR A 116 4.38 4.58 -21.27
C THR A 116 2.97 3.99 -21.38
N ASP A 117 2.80 3.06 -22.32
CA ASP A 117 1.63 2.19 -22.43
C ASP A 117 1.80 0.86 -21.67
N LEU A 118 2.76 0.78 -20.73
CA LEU A 118 3.00 -0.42 -19.92
C LEU A 118 1.83 -0.68 -18.97
N THR A 119 1.49 -1.96 -18.81
CA THR A 119 0.45 -2.44 -17.90
C THR A 119 1.02 -3.13 -16.66
N ASP A 120 2.27 -3.56 -16.74
CA ASP A 120 3.01 -4.26 -15.70
C ASP A 120 4.50 -3.87 -15.75
N LEU A 121 5.24 -4.28 -14.72
CA LEU A 121 6.67 -4.04 -14.58
C LEU A 121 7.43 -5.35 -14.37
N ASP A 122 6.92 -6.48 -14.87
CA ASP A 122 7.36 -7.82 -14.47
C ASP A 122 8.84 -8.10 -14.74
N ALA A 123 9.44 -7.45 -15.75
CA ALA A 123 10.87 -7.57 -16.02
C ALA A 123 11.76 -7.00 -14.87
N LEU A 124 11.19 -6.15 -14.01
CA LEU A 124 11.86 -5.68 -12.78
C LEU A 124 11.75 -6.68 -11.63
N GLY A 125 11.06 -7.80 -11.81
CA GLY A 125 10.68 -8.73 -10.75
C GLY A 125 11.83 -9.27 -9.91
N CYS A 126 13.05 -9.27 -10.46
CA CYS A 126 14.26 -9.70 -9.75
C CYS A 126 15.15 -8.56 -9.24
N VAL A 127 14.80 -7.31 -9.52
CA VAL A 127 15.54 -6.14 -9.02
C VAL A 127 15.31 -6.03 -7.52
N THR A 128 16.41 -6.00 -6.77
CA THR A 128 16.41 -5.88 -5.31
C THR A 128 16.85 -4.51 -4.81
N THR A 129 17.65 -3.80 -5.60
CA THR A 129 18.17 -2.48 -5.26
C THR A 129 18.18 -1.55 -6.48
N ILE A 130 17.81 -0.30 -6.24
CA ILE A 130 17.96 0.82 -7.18
C ILE A 130 18.89 1.83 -6.51
N GLY A 131 20.03 2.12 -7.15
CA GLY A 131 21.11 2.90 -6.53
C GLY A 131 20.85 4.41 -6.45
N ASP A 132 19.90 4.92 -7.23
CA ASP A 132 19.49 6.33 -7.25
C ASP A 132 17.95 6.43 -7.22
N ASP A 133 17.37 7.47 -7.80
CA ASP A 133 15.92 7.68 -7.83
C ASP A 133 15.15 6.57 -8.58
N LEU A 134 13.98 6.21 -8.05
CA LEU A 134 12.91 5.51 -8.77
C LEU A 134 11.78 6.51 -9.03
N GLN A 135 11.52 6.83 -10.29
CA GLN A 135 10.50 7.78 -10.71
C GLN A 135 9.51 7.10 -11.65
N ILE A 136 8.24 7.05 -11.26
CA ILE A 136 7.15 6.48 -12.04
C ILE A 136 6.12 7.59 -12.25
N PHE A 137 6.03 8.14 -13.47
CA PHE A 137 5.11 9.25 -13.73
C PHE A 137 4.44 9.24 -15.10
N GLY A 138 3.20 9.70 -15.16
CA GLY A 138 2.45 9.82 -16.42
C GLY A 138 1.97 8.50 -17.03
N ASN A 139 2.11 7.36 -16.35
CA ASN A 139 1.73 6.05 -16.88
C ASN A 139 0.22 5.82 -16.67
N GLN A 140 -0.58 6.04 -17.71
CA GLN A 140 -2.05 6.00 -17.61
C GLN A 140 -2.65 4.60 -17.63
N LEU A 141 -1.87 3.59 -18.01
CA LEU A 141 -2.32 2.19 -18.11
C LEU A 141 -1.74 1.28 -17.01
N LEU A 142 -0.73 1.75 -16.28
CA LEU A 142 -0.12 1.01 -15.19
C LEU A 142 -1.05 1.03 -13.98
N THR A 143 -1.41 -0.16 -13.47
CA THR A 143 -2.43 -0.31 -12.41
C THR A 143 -1.85 -0.65 -11.04
N ASN A 144 -0.64 -1.21 -11.01
CA ASN A 144 0.10 -1.54 -9.80
C ASN A 144 1.60 -1.45 -10.07
N VAL A 145 2.40 -1.82 -9.08
CA VAL A 145 3.87 -1.89 -9.19
C VAL A 145 4.40 -3.27 -8.78
N ASP A 146 3.64 -4.32 -9.04
CA ASP A 146 3.93 -5.68 -8.55
C ASP A 146 5.27 -6.23 -9.04
N GLY A 147 5.73 -5.79 -10.21
CA GLY A 147 7.08 -6.06 -10.70
C GLY A 147 8.21 -5.55 -9.80
N LEU A 148 7.93 -4.71 -8.79
CA LEU A 148 8.90 -4.24 -7.81
C LEU A 148 8.97 -5.10 -6.53
N VAL A 149 8.27 -6.25 -6.47
CA VAL A 149 8.06 -7.07 -5.26
C VAL A 149 9.32 -7.38 -4.47
N ASN A 150 10.48 -7.45 -5.13
CA ASN A 150 11.77 -7.78 -4.51
C ASN A 150 12.63 -6.56 -4.13
N VAL A 151 12.23 -5.34 -4.46
CA VAL A 151 12.98 -4.12 -4.12
C VAL A 151 12.97 -3.91 -2.61
N THR A 152 14.16 -3.86 -2.01
CA THR A 152 14.34 -3.66 -0.57
C THR A 152 14.90 -2.29 -0.21
N GLU A 153 15.54 -1.60 -1.16
CA GLU A 153 16.26 -0.34 -0.94
C GLU A 153 16.27 0.52 -2.20
N ILE A 154 16.02 1.82 -2.01
CA ILE A 154 16.16 2.87 -3.02
C ILE A 154 17.18 3.89 -2.51
N GLY A 155 18.30 4.02 -3.23
CA GLY A 155 19.41 4.91 -2.89
C GLY A 155 19.15 6.39 -3.15
N GLY A 156 18.10 6.70 -3.89
CA GLY A 156 17.61 8.07 -4.12
C GLY A 156 16.20 8.29 -3.57
N SER A 157 15.41 9.04 -4.33
CA SER A 157 14.03 9.38 -4.06
C SER A 157 13.07 8.41 -4.75
N LEU A 158 11.94 8.13 -4.11
CA LEU A 158 10.82 7.41 -4.70
C LEU A 158 9.73 8.41 -5.08
N THR A 159 9.38 8.47 -6.37
CA THR A 159 8.37 9.40 -6.88
C THR A 159 7.29 8.69 -7.68
N PHE A 160 6.03 8.92 -7.31
CA PHE A 160 4.84 8.57 -8.09
C PHE A 160 4.08 9.86 -8.45
N SER A 161 3.99 10.20 -9.73
CA SER A 161 3.28 11.42 -10.18
C SER A 161 2.39 11.17 -11.38
N ASP A 162 1.16 11.66 -11.35
CA ASP A 162 0.29 11.70 -12.53
C ASP A 162 0.02 10.30 -13.16
N ASN A 163 0.01 9.23 -12.36
CA ASN A 163 -0.38 7.90 -12.83
C ASN A 163 -1.87 7.68 -12.59
N GLY A 164 -2.68 7.77 -13.65
CA GLY A 164 -4.14 7.83 -13.55
C GLY A 164 -4.83 6.50 -13.22
N ALA A 165 -4.12 5.37 -13.29
CA ALA A 165 -4.70 4.04 -13.11
C ALA A 165 -4.11 3.23 -11.94
N ILE A 166 -3.05 3.71 -11.29
CA ILE A 166 -2.44 2.97 -10.17
C ILE A 166 -3.38 2.99 -8.95
N THR A 167 -3.73 1.81 -8.43
CA THR A 167 -4.66 1.64 -7.32
C THR A 167 -4.04 1.12 -6.03
N ASP A 168 -2.83 0.58 -6.11
CA ASP A 168 -2.11 0.03 -4.97
C ASP A 168 -0.58 0.09 -5.21
N PHE A 169 0.18 -0.11 -4.14
CA PHE A 169 1.63 -0.20 -4.17
C PHE A 169 2.15 -1.51 -3.58
N ASP A 170 1.35 -2.59 -3.60
CA ASP A 170 1.64 -3.81 -2.84
C ASP A 170 2.96 -4.49 -3.28
N GLY A 171 3.36 -4.30 -4.54
CA GLY A 171 4.69 -4.61 -5.04
C GLY A 171 5.86 -3.95 -4.28
N LEU A 172 5.66 -3.03 -3.34
CA LEU A 172 6.74 -2.44 -2.53
C LEU A 172 6.82 -3.00 -1.12
N GLN A 173 6.08 -4.08 -0.79
CA GLN A 173 5.98 -4.63 0.58
C GLN A 173 7.32 -4.98 1.25
N ARG A 174 8.40 -5.17 0.48
CA ARG A 174 9.76 -5.48 0.97
C ARG A 174 10.67 -4.26 1.08
N LEU A 175 10.24 -3.09 0.60
CA LEU A 175 11.01 -1.85 0.67
C LEU A 175 11.15 -1.43 2.14
N THR A 176 12.39 -1.33 2.60
CA THR A 176 12.69 -1.00 4.00
C THR A 176 13.21 0.42 4.19
N LYS A 177 13.81 0.99 3.15
CA LYS A 177 14.53 2.26 3.22
C LYS A 177 14.46 3.05 1.90
N ILE A 178 14.24 4.35 2.04
CA ILE A 178 14.45 5.35 0.98
C ILE A 178 15.49 6.35 1.50
N GLU A 179 16.64 6.44 0.83
CA GLU A 179 17.76 7.28 1.26
C GLU A 179 17.50 8.78 1.06
N GLN A 180 16.57 9.16 0.18
CA GLN A 180 16.18 10.56 0.01
C GLN A 180 14.70 10.76 0.27
N SER A 181 13.93 11.28 -0.69
CA SER A 181 12.55 11.72 -0.44
C SER A 181 11.53 10.73 -1.02
N PHE A 182 10.34 10.70 -0.41
CA PHE A 182 9.16 10.07 -0.98
C PHE A 182 8.19 11.14 -1.44
N SER A 183 7.68 11.01 -2.67
CA SER A 183 6.76 11.95 -3.28
C SER A 183 5.64 11.21 -4.00
N MET A 184 4.40 11.50 -3.65
CA MET A 184 3.20 10.94 -4.28
C MET A 184 2.22 12.07 -4.63
N ASN A 185 2.03 12.32 -5.93
CA ASN A 185 1.23 13.45 -6.39
C ASN A 185 0.30 13.06 -7.55
N SER A 186 -0.93 13.59 -7.55
CA SER A 186 -1.85 13.45 -8.70
C SER A 186 -2.10 12.00 -9.16
N ASN A 187 -2.15 11.02 -8.25
CA ASN A 187 -2.51 9.64 -8.60
C ASN A 187 -4.01 9.43 -8.33
N ASP A 188 -4.83 9.84 -9.30
CA ASP A 188 -6.28 10.05 -9.14
C ASP A 188 -7.10 8.77 -8.87
N ALA A 189 -6.53 7.58 -9.09
CA ALA A 189 -7.18 6.30 -8.80
C ALA A 189 -6.83 5.72 -7.42
N MET A 190 -5.79 6.23 -6.76
CA MET A 190 -5.34 5.70 -5.48
C MET A 190 -6.32 6.06 -4.36
N THR A 191 -6.96 5.04 -3.79
CA THR A 191 -7.90 5.22 -2.67
C THR A 191 -7.22 5.06 -1.31
N GLN A 192 -6.17 4.25 -1.22
CA GLN A 192 -5.42 4.01 0.01
C GLN A 192 -3.96 3.73 -0.30
N VAL A 193 -3.03 4.24 0.51
CA VAL A 193 -1.63 3.80 0.42
C VAL A 193 -1.50 2.43 1.09
N SER A 194 -0.98 1.45 0.35
CA SER A 194 -0.65 0.11 0.80
C SER A 194 0.81 -0.24 0.43
N GLY A 195 1.24 -1.47 0.70
CA GLY A 195 2.55 -1.96 0.23
C GLY A 195 3.79 -1.38 0.91
N PHE A 196 3.68 -0.55 1.96
CA PHE A 196 4.84 0.01 2.66
C PHE A 196 5.00 -0.53 4.10
N ASP A 197 4.45 -1.71 4.39
CA ASP A 197 4.47 -2.30 5.74
C ASP A 197 5.88 -2.49 6.33
N SER A 198 6.88 -2.71 5.46
CA SER A 198 8.29 -2.88 5.86
C SER A 198 9.08 -1.57 5.88
N LEU A 199 8.52 -0.45 5.40
CA LEU A 199 9.23 0.81 5.25
C LEU A 199 9.36 1.49 6.63
N VAL A 200 10.60 1.54 7.14
CA VAL A 200 10.87 2.09 8.48
C VAL A 200 11.38 3.53 8.42
N GLY A 201 12.06 3.91 7.34
CA GLY A 201 12.72 5.21 7.27
C GLY A 201 12.88 5.82 5.89
N ILE A 202 12.70 7.13 5.86
CA ILE A 202 12.92 8.03 4.73
C ILE A 202 13.85 9.15 5.24
N GLU A 203 15.07 9.26 4.71
CA GLU A 203 16.02 10.26 5.25
C GLU A 203 15.70 11.70 4.79
N GLY A 204 14.92 11.86 3.73
CA GLY A 204 14.50 13.14 3.17
C GLY A 204 13.06 13.52 3.51
N ASN A 205 12.41 14.21 2.58
CA ASN A 205 11.05 14.70 2.74
C ASN A 205 10.03 13.62 2.38
N VAL A 206 8.85 13.69 3.01
CA VAL A 206 7.67 12.93 2.60
C VAL A 206 6.64 13.92 2.11
N THR A 207 6.24 13.81 0.84
CA THR A 207 5.24 14.67 0.23
C THR A 207 4.11 13.82 -0.37
N ILE A 208 2.88 14.02 0.09
CA ILE A 208 1.67 13.41 -0.47
C ILE A 208 0.67 14.50 -0.75
N ARG A 209 0.36 14.77 -2.03
CA ARG A 209 -0.54 15.87 -2.38
C ARG A 209 -1.36 15.64 -3.63
N ASP A 210 -2.46 16.36 -3.73
CA ASP A 210 -3.30 16.41 -4.93
C ASP A 210 -3.82 15.02 -5.36
N ASN A 211 -3.99 14.06 -4.43
CA ASN A 211 -4.61 12.78 -4.72
C ASN A 211 -6.11 12.87 -4.37
N ALA A 212 -6.93 13.08 -5.40
CA ALA A 212 -8.33 13.48 -5.24
C ALA A 212 -9.19 12.47 -4.50
N VAL A 213 -8.85 11.17 -4.59
CA VAL A 213 -9.65 10.08 -4.01
C VAL A 213 -9.00 9.30 -2.88
N LEU A 214 -7.81 9.72 -2.46
CA LEU A 214 -7.07 9.08 -1.38
C LEU A 214 -7.79 9.31 -0.06
N THR A 215 -8.21 8.24 0.62
CA THR A 215 -8.93 8.28 1.90
C THR A 215 -8.05 7.92 3.09
N ASN A 216 -6.99 7.13 2.88
CA ASN A 216 -6.17 6.57 3.95
C ASN A 216 -4.69 6.43 3.53
N ILE A 217 -3.75 6.70 4.45
CA ILE A 217 -2.31 6.46 4.28
C ILE A 217 -1.72 5.46 5.28
N ASP A 218 -2.54 4.65 5.94
CA ASP A 218 -2.11 3.72 7.01
C ASP A 218 -1.11 2.65 6.54
N GLY A 219 -0.96 2.41 5.23
CA GLY A 219 0.15 1.60 4.72
C GLY A 219 1.52 2.15 5.09
N LEU A 220 1.62 3.41 5.52
CA LEU A 220 2.84 4.06 6.02
C LEU A 220 2.96 4.04 7.56
N LYS A 221 2.07 3.37 8.30
CA LYS A 221 2.10 3.34 9.78
C LYS A 221 3.39 2.78 10.38
N GLY A 222 4.16 2.01 9.60
CA GLY A 222 5.48 1.49 9.98
C GLY A 222 6.60 2.53 9.94
N LEU A 223 6.35 3.70 9.35
CA LEU A 223 7.34 4.75 9.16
C LEU A 223 7.72 5.41 10.49
N MET A 224 8.98 5.27 10.88
CA MET A 224 9.50 5.78 12.15
C MET A 224 10.46 6.97 11.98
N VAL A 225 11.05 7.11 10.80
CA VAL A 225 12.07 8.11 10.51
C VAL A 225 11.68 8.91 9.27
N VAL A 226 11.55 10.23 9.45
CA VAL A 226 11.47 11.20 8.35
C VAL A 226 12.51 12.27 8.63
N GLY A 227 13.63 12.24 7.90
CA GLY A 227 14.75 13.16 8.17
C GLY A 227 14.49 14.61 7.72
N GLY A 228 13.51 14.82 6.84
CA GLY A 228 13.06 16.12 6.36
C GLY A 228 11.64 16.50 6.81
N THR A 229 10.91 17.14 5.90
CA THR A 229 9.55 17.64 6.13
C THR A 229 8.52 16.57 5.79
N LEU A 230 7.50 16.41 6.64
CA LEU A 230 6.26 15.71 6.29
C LEU A 230 5.23 16.71 5.78
N ALA A 231 4.91 16.66 4.49
CA ALA A 231 3.93 17.52 3.84
C ALA A 231 2.83 16.66 3.21
N ILE A 232 1.67 16.60 3.84
CA ILE A 232 0.49 15.87 3.34
C ILE A 232 -0.60 16.89 3.07
N THR A 233 -0.77 17.34 1.84
CA THR A 233 -1.63 18.50 1.58
C THR A 233 -2.52 18.33 0.36
N ALA A 234 -3.69 18.95 0.36
CA ALA A 234 -4.59 18.95 -0.79
C ALA A 234 -5.04 17.54 -1.23
N ASN A 235 -5.31 16.64 -0.27
CA ASN A 235 -5.94 15.35 -0.51
C ASN A 235 -7.36 15.41 0.10
N PRO A 236 -8.36 15.90 -0.65
CA PRO A 236 -9.64 16.36 -0.07
C PRO A 236 -10.51 15.25 0.56
N MET A 237 -10.21 13.98 0.32
CA MET A 237 -10.89 12.83 0.95
C MET A 237 -10.03 12.12 2.00
N LEU A 238 -8.79 12.55 2.21
CA LEU A 238 -7.85 11.89 3.12
C LEU A 238 -8.17 12.26 4.56
N CYS A 239 -8.43 11.26 5.39
CA CYS A 239 -8.77 11.47 6.77
C CYS A 239 -7.59 11.97 7.59
N LEU A 240 -7.78 13.09 8.30
CA LEU A 240 -6.79 13.61 9.22
C LEU A 240 -6.44 12.60 10.33
N SER A 241 -7.35 11.71 10.72
CA SER A 241 -7.09 10.62 11.66
C SER A 241 -6.00 9.66 11.16
N SER A 242 -5.97 9.32 9.87
CA SER A 242 -4.91 8.52 9.25
C SER A 242 -3.58 9.29 9.21
N VAL A 243 -3.64 10.58 8.88
CA VAL A 243 -2.45 11.45 8.89
C VAL A 243 -1.85 11.54 10.29
N ASP A 244 -2.69 11.72 11.31
CA ASP A 244 -2.27 11.75 12.71
C ASP A 244 -1.73 10.39 13.18
N CYS A 245 -2.31 9.29 12.70
CA CYS A 245 -1.82 7.94 12.98
C CYS A 245 -0.40 7.71 12.46
N VAL A 246 -0.16 7.99 11.17
CA VAL A 246 1.19 7.88 10.58
C VAL A 246 2.16 8.86 11.25
N GLY A 247 1.73 10.12 11.43
CA GLY A 247 2.54 11.16 12.08
C GLY A 247 2.94 10.82 13.51
N GLY A 248 2.06 10.16 14.27
CA GLY A 248 2.32 9.72 15.65
C GLY A 248 3.32 8.58 15.78
N GLY A 249 3.54 7.80 14.71
CA GLY A 249 4.55 6.73 14.65
C GLY A 249 5.98 7.24 14.40
N ILE A 250 6.13 8.45 13.87
CA ILE A 250 7.43 9.04 13.54
C ILE A 250 8.12 9.54 14.81
N VAL A 251 9.28 8.97 15.11
CA VAL A 251 10.07 9.26 16.32
C VAL A 251 11.39 9.98 16.03
N SER A 252 11.75 10.15 14.75
CA SER A 252 12.94 10.85 14.32
C SER A 252 12.63 11.82 13.18
N PRO A 253 13.03 13.11 13.32
CA PRO A 253 13.74 13.69 14.45
C PRO A 253 12.88 13.75 15.73
N PRO A 254 13.48 13.78 16.94
CA PRO A 254 12.74 13.81 18.20
C PRO A 254 11.87 15.06 18.41
N VAL A 255 12.14 16.10 17.64
CA VAL A 255 11.36 17.34 17.61
C VAL A 255 10.81 17.46 16.20
N ILE A 256 9.47 17.37 16.09
CA ILE A 256 8.77 17.53 14.82
C ILE A 256 9.12 18.91 14.24
N PRO A 257 9.67 18.96 13.01
CA PRO A 257 9.97 20.21 12.31
C PRO A 257 8.72 21.10 12.16
N PRO A 258 8.83 22.43 12.34
CA PRO A 258 7.69 23.35 12.32
C PRO A 258 7.05 23.53 10.93
N ASP A 259 7.71 23.03 9.89
CA ASP A 259 7.31 23.06 8.48
C ASP A 259 6.48 21.84 8.06
N TRP A 260 6.21 20.91 8.99
CA TRP A 260 5.20 19.88 8.75
C TRP A 260 3.84 20.53 8.44
N THR A 261 3.19 20.07 7.38
CA THR A 261 1.96 20.67 6.87
C THR A 261 0.96 19.59 6.46
N THR A 262 -0.23 19.64 7.06
CA THR A 262 -1.32 18.68 6.82
C THR A 262 -2.59 19.36 6.28
N ASN A 263 -2.43 20.52 5.63
CA ASN A 263 -3.53 21.38 5.20
C ASN A 263 -4.35 20.81 4.03
N ALA A 264 -5.63 21.15 3.97
CA ALA A 264 -6.54 20.77 2.88
C ALA A 264 -6.70 19.24 2.68
N ASN A 265 -6.70 18.51 3.80
CA ASN A 265 -7.21 17.14 3.90
C ASN A 265 -8.60 17.16 4.59
N ASP A 266 -9.30 16.01 4.66
CA ASP A 266 -10.63 15.91 5.25
C ASP A 266 -10.57 15.87 6.79
N PRO A 267 -11.07 16.91 7.50
CA PRO A 267 -11.11 16.92 8.97
C PRO A 267 -12.37 16.27 9.56
N ASP A 268 -13.36 15.93 8.74
CA ASP A 268 -14.71 15.52 9.17
C ASP A 268 -14.99 14.02 8.92
N CYS A 269 -13.97 13.26 8.49
CA CYS A 269 -13.87 11.83 8.77
C CYS A 269 -12.99 11.57 10.01
#